data_AF-A0A235G1J0-F1
#
_entry.id   AF-A0A235G1J0-F1
#
_cell.length_a   1.000
_cell.length_b   1.000
_cell.length_c   1.000
_cell.angle_alpha   90.00
_cell.angle_beta   90.00
_cell.angle_gamma   90.00
#
_symmetry.space_group_name_H-M   'P 1'
#
loop_
_entity.id
_entity.type
_entity.pdbx_description
1 polymer ?
#
loop_
_entity_poly.entity_id
_entity_poly.type
_entity_poly.pdbx_seq_one_letter_code
_entity_poly.pdbx_strand_id
1 'polypeptide(L)'
;MKGLTRRQMFKAMAVTAGAVTLGTTTAHIAGAAPGTEIRVLSINTWLNGTGVSGGLQMVADVITATRANVVLLLESNSSATNSIANRLTNAGTKFYATSTSDTGILSQFPISESSSLNSMTKTVITVDSTQIATYAAHLNYKYYATYLPRGYGAGNDSGEFSQYGFKKMPAPVTDVEKIQLNNMNSGRPEAITNFINDAALEQAKGRSIILGGDFNEPSHLDWTDAAKNLFDHNGVVLPWETTRRLEAAGFLDAYRSQYPDPVTHPGFTWPSDNPAKPTSQLTWAPDADERDRIDYIFTDSTSKLSLTETGVVGPRSTIVRNQRVAETSQDNFIASPTPWPTDHKAVLAVYQLGTVNTTTAMTSPGSAFAGQNVNLHAKVSPAVRGGSVEFTIDGGASVTGTVGTDGVAVASYTFTTAGAHNVVARYSGATGAESSVAPAFPVNVTTSSPTDARTTTTLDPVGTIAKDAAATLKATVDPATAIGAIQFKLGDTPLSGPVTVLNGIATLATMFAASGTFSVTAEFVGGNGFIDSASAPQTLTVPGDPDPGNSGGSVGNVGSLFGNIFGS
;
A
#
# COMPACT_ATOMS: atom_id res chain seq x y z
N MET A 1 -13.14 8.20 56.88
CA MET A 1 -11.78 7.61 56.84
C MET A 1 -11.83 6.28 56.12
N LYS A 2 -10.87 6.10 55.19
CA LYS A 2 -10.36 4.86 54.56
C LYS A 2 -11.32 4.04 53.68
N GLY A 3 -11.00 4.05 52.37
CA GLY A 3 -11.58 3.22 51.34
C GLY A 3 -11.08 1.78 51.34
N LEU A 4 -11.80 0.92 50.62
CA LEU A 4 -11.50 -0.49 50.43
C LEU A 4 -10.93 -0.73 49.03
N THR A 5 -9.85 -1.51 48.99
CA THR A 5 -9.00 -1.77 47.81
C THR A 5 -9.45 -3.00 47.00
N ARG A 6 -9.13 -2.95 45.70
CA ARG A 6 -9.36 -3.88 44.55
C ARG A 6 -9.11 -5.40 44.72
N ARG A 7 -9.00 -5.97 45.91
CA ARG A 7 -8.62 -7.40 46.13
C ARG A 7 -9.71 -8.31 46.70
N GLN A 8 -10.99 -7.93 46.61
CA GLN A 8 -12.11 -8.67 47.23
C GLN A 8 -13.27 -9.09 46.30
N MET A 9 -13.11 -9.08 44.97
CA MET A 9 -14.18 -9.52 44.04
C MET A 9 -13.80 -10.71 43.15
N PHE A 10 -13.21 -11.77 43.71
CA PHE A 10 -13.17 -13.06 43.03
C PHE A 10 -13.22 -14.20 44.06
N LYS A 11 -14.42 -14.76 44.28
CA LYS A 11 -14.71 -16.16 44.67
C LYS A 11 -16.15 -16.30 45.21
N ALA A 12 -17.01 -16.93 44.40
CA ALA A 12 -18.28 -17.61 44.71
C ALA A 12 -19.10 -17.56 43.40
N MET A 13 -19.61 -18.62 42.79
CA MET A 13 -20.14 -19.86 43.33
C MET A 13 -20.18 -20.89 42.19
N ALA A 14 -19.96 -22.16 42.54
CA ALA A 14 -20.23 -23.30 41.69
C ALA A 14 -21.55 -23.97 42.12
N VAL A 15 -22.23 -24.52 41.11
CA VAL A 15 -23.24 -25.61 41.13
C VAL A 15 -24.66 -25.28 41.58
N THR A 16 -25.57 -25.26 40.59
CA THR A 16 -26.82 -26.04 40.65
C THR A 16 -27.13 -26.60 39.26
N ALA A 17 -27.11 -27.93 39.13
CA ALA A 17 -27.55 -28.64 37.94
C ALA A 17 -29.09 -28.77 37.96
N GLY A 18 -29.74 -28.32 36.89
CA GLY A 18 -31.16 -28.53 36.61
C GLY A 18 -31.31 -28.80 35.12
N ALA A 19 -31.67 -30.03 34.77
CA ALA A 19 -31.81 -30.48 33.39
C ALA A 19 -32.98 -29.77 32.69
N VAL A 20 -32.67 -29.02 31.63
CA VAL A 20 -33.62 -28.63 30.59
C VAL A 20 -33.10 -29.20 29.28
N THR A 21 -33.77 -30.23 28.78
CA THR A 21 -33.60 -30.75 27.43
C THR A 21 -34.05 -29.69 26.43
N LEU A 22 -33.08 -28.92 25.91
CA LEU A 22 -33.25 -28.06 24.73
C LEU A 22 -32.47 -28.71 23.59
N GLY A 23 -33.20 -29.07 22.52
CA GLY A 23 -32.64 -29.66 21.33
C GLY A 23 -31.56 -28.76 20.74
N THR A 24 -30.34 -29.27 20.64
CA THR A 24 -29.24 -28.61 19.94
C THR A 24 -29.46 -28.77 18.45
N THR A 25 -30.19 -27.84 17.83
CA THR A 25 -29.90 -27.48 16.44
C THR A 25 -28.61 -26.68 16.45
N THR A 26 -27.46 -27.35 16.44
CA THR A 26 -26.21 -26.71 16.04
C THR A 26 -26.36 -26.38 14.57
N ALA A 27 -26.84 -25.17 14.27
CA ALA A 27 -26.53 -24.53 13.02
C ALA A 27 -25.01 -24.40 12.99
N HIS A 28 -24.36 -25.33 12.29
CA HIS A 28 -22.99 -25.17 11.88
C HIS A 28 -22.96 -23.89 11.04
N ILE A 29 -22.53 -22.79 11.64
CA ILE A 29 -21.89 -21.73 10.86
C ILE A 29 -20.67 -22.43 10.27
N ALA A 30 -20.80 -22.91 9.04
CA ALA A 30 -19.68 -23.39 8.26
C ALA A 30 -18.73 -22.18 8.13
N GLY A 31 -17.72 -22.11 9.00
CA GLY A 31 -16.58 -21.25 8.75
C GLY A 31 -16.02 -21.70 7.41
N ALA A 32 -16.00 -20.80 6.43
CA ALA A 32 -15.32 -21.04 5.17
C ALA A 32 -13.91 -21.56 5.47
N ALA A 33 -13.47 -22.60 4.78
CA ALA A 33 -12.11 -23.07 4.88
C ALA A 33 -11.17 -21.87 4.61
N PRO A 34 -10.05 -21.72 5.34
CA PRO A 34 -9.06 -20.71 5.01
C PRO A 34 -8.68 -20.86 3.53
N GLY A 35 -8.61 -19.75 2.80
CA GLY A 35 -8.18 -19.73 1.41
C GLY A 35 -6.79 -20.35 1.22
N THR A 36 -6.41 -20.64 -0.03
CA THR A 36 -5.09 -21.21 -0.33
C THR A 36 -4.01 -20.14 -0.15
N GLU A 37 -3.02 -20.43 0.70
CA GLU A 37 -1.90 -19.53 0.96
C GLU A 37 -0.89 -19.53 -0.21
N ILE A 38 -0.58 -18.35 -0.74
CA ILE A 38 0.42 -18.14 -1.79
C ILE A 38 1.57 -17.32 -1.20
N ARG A 39 2.73 -17.96 -1.03
CA ARG A 39 3.97 -17.37 -0.52
C ARG A 39 4.90 -17.07 -1.68
N VAL A 40 4.96 -15.80 -2.06
CA VAL A 40 5.78 -15.29 -3.15
C VAL A 40 7.10 -14.79 -2.59
N LEU A 41 8.22 -15.41 -3.01
CA LEU A 41 9.57 -14.96 -2.68
C LEU A 41 10.23 -14.34 -3.92
N SER A 42 10.74 -13.11 -3.81
CA SER A 42 11.60 -12.47 -4.82
C SER A 42 13.04 -12.47 -4.32
N ILE A 43 13.97 -13.05 -5.07
CA ILE A 43 15.38 -13.19 -4.65
C ILE A 43 16.37 -13.12 -5.83
N ASN A 44 17.25 -12.11 -5.81
CA ASN A 44 18.43 -12.09 -6.67
C ASN A 44 19.43 -13.16 -6.21
N THR A 45 19.84 -14.03 -7.14
CA THR A 45 20.72 -15.17 -6.87
C THR A 45 22.21 -14.86 -6.98
N TRP A 46 22.58 -13.66 -7.43
CA TRP A 46 23.93 -13.15 -7.65
C TRP A 46 24.78 -14.02 -8.59
N LEU A 47 24.90 -13.58 -9.85
CA LEU A 47 25.67 -14.27 -10.88
C LEU A 47 25.22 -15.73 -11.03
N ASN A 48 23.92 -15.99 -11.22
CA ASN A 48 23.37 -17.34 -11.37
C ASN A 48 23.63 -18.26 -10.17
N GLY A 49 23.63 -17.73 -8.95
CA GLY A 49 23.90 -18.50 -7.73
C GLY A 49 25.37 -18.88 -7.54
N THR A 50 26.28 -18.25 -8.30
CA THR A 50 27.72 -18.54 -8.24
C THR A 50 28.53 -17.46 -7.53
N GLY A 51 27.89 -16.34 -7.15
CA GLY A 51 28.51 -15.30 -6.34
C GLY A 51 29.12 -15.86 -5.05
N VAL A 52 28.46 -16.83 -4.40
CA VAL A 52 28.97 -17.55 -3.23
C VAL A 52 29.15 -19.03 -3.53
N SER A 53 30.21 -19.64 -2.99
CA SER A 53 30.42 -21.09 -3.12
C SER A 53 29.28 -21.87 -2.47
N GLY A 54 28.63 -22.75 -3.24
CA GLY A 54 27.42 -23.46 -2.80
C GLY A 54 26.14 -22.61 -2.85
N GLY A 55 26.17 -21.42 -3.46
CA GLY A 55 25.05 -20.46 -3.48
C GLY A 55 23.73 -21.05 -3.96
N LEU A 56 23.72 -21.87 -5.02
CA LEU A 56 22.51 -22.55 -5.50
C LEU A 56 21.85 -23.47 -4.46
N GLN A 57 22.62 -24.12 -3.58
CA GLN A 57 22.06 -24.88 -2.47
C GLN A 57 21.49 -23.95 -1.40
N MET A 58 22.22 -22.90 -1.05
CA MET A 58 21.77 -21.91 -0.08
C MET A 58 20.47 -21.21 -0.53
N VAL A 59 20.31 -20.90 -1.82
CA VAL A 59 19.04 -20.39 -2.38
C VAL A 59 17.90 -21.39 -2.17
N ALA A 60 18.12 -22.69 -2.45
CA ALA A 60 17.12 -23.72 -2.17
C ALA A 60 16.77 -23.78 -0.67
N ASP A 61 17.76 -23.64 0.22
CA ASP A 61 17.56 -23.62 1.66
C ASP A 61 16.74 -22.37 2.11
N VAL A 62 16.94 -21.20 1.50
CA VAL A 62 16.12 -20.00 1.71
C VAL A 62 14.66 -20.26 1.31
N ILE A 63 14.43 -20.87 0.14
CA ILE A 63 13.09 -21.22 -0.34
C ILE A 63 12.40 -22.19 0.63
N THR A 64 13.12 -23.20 1.12
CA THR A 64 12.60 -24.13 2.15
C THR A 64 12.30 -23.42 3.47
N ALA A 65 13.21 -22.57 3.96
CA ALA A 65 13.05 -21.87 5.24
C ALA A 65 11.86 -20.91 5.25
N THR A 66 11.58 -20.26 4.12
CA THR A 66 10.46 -19.33 3.95
C THR A 66 9.13 -20.00 3.60
N ARG A 67 9.17 -21.31 3.28
CA ARG A 67 8.05 -22.08 2.71
C ARG A 67 7.47 -21.42 1.46
N ALA A 68 8.30 -20.73 0.68
CA ALA A 68 7.85 -20.09 -0.56
C ALA A 68 7.31 -21.17 -1.52
N ASN A 69 6.16 -20.90 -2.13
CA ASN A 69 5.52 -21.81 -3.08
C ASN A 69 5.36 -21.19 -4.47
N VAL A 70 5.67 -19.90 -4.61
CA VAL A 70 5.99 -19.21 -5.87
C VAL A 70 7.30 -18.44 -5.63
N VAL A 71 8.31 -18.62 -6.48
CA VAL A 71 9.63 -18.01 -6.33
C VAL A 71 10.02 -17.31 -7.64
N LEU A 72 10.36 -16.03 -7.52
CA LEU A 72 10.86 -15.18 -8.58
C LEU A 72 12.38 -15.10 -8.40
N LEU A 73 13.12 -15.76 -9.29
CA LEU A 73 14.58 -15.85 -9.26
C LEU A 73 15.19 -14.84 -10.23
N LEU A 74 16.12 -14.04 -9.73
CA LEU A 74 16.77 -12.98 -10.51
C LEU A 74 18.26 -13.25 -10.65
N GLU A 75 18.84 -12.75 -11.75
CA GLU A 75 20.15 -13.21 -12.26
C GLU A 75 20.24 -14.73 -12.35
N SER A 76 19.15 -15.41 -12.75
CA SER A 76 19.03 -16.86 -12.74
C SER A 76 18.61 -17.39 -14.09
N ASN A 77 19.60 -17.81 -14.88
CA ASN A 77 19.38 -18.49 -16.15
C ASN A 77 18.76 -19.88 -15.99
N SER A 78 18.53 -20.57 -17.10
CA SER A 78 17.94 -21.91 -17.13
C SER A 78 18.74 -22.97 -16.37
N SER A 79 20.07 -22.89 -16.35
CA SER A 79 20.92 -23.85 -15.61
C SER A 79 20.75 -23.67 -14.10
N ALA A 80 20.85 -22.43 -13.61
CA ALA A 80 20.68 -22.11 -12.19
C ALA A 80 19.27 -22.44 -11.70
N THR A 81 18.25 -21.99 -12.44
CA THR A 81 16.83 -22.21 -12.11
C THR A 81 16.51 -23.71 -12.00
N ASN A 82 16.93 -24.52 -12.98
CA ASN A 82 16.72 -25.97 -12.93
C ASN A 82 17.54 -26.66 -11.83
N SER A 83 18.76 -26.17 -11.54
CA SER A 83 19.56 -26.70 -10.42
C SER A 83 18.85 -26.51 -9.08
N ILE A 84 18.30 -25.32 -8.83
CA ILE A 84 17.53 -25.01 -7.62
C ILE A 84 16.27 -25.89 -7.54
N ALA A 85 15.50 -26.00 -8.63
CA ALA A 85 14.31 -26.86 -8.69
C ALA A 85 14.63 -28.34 -8.38
N ASN A 86 15.74 -28.86 -8.92
CA ASN A 86 16.19 -30.22 -8.66
C ASN A 86 16.59 -30.43 -7.20
N ARG A 87 17.25 -29.46 -6.56
CA ARG A 87 17.61 -29.51 -5.14
C ARG A 87 16.37 -29.55 -4.25
N LEU A 88 15.38 -28.70 -4.53
CA LEU A 88 14.10 -28.69 -3.83
C LEU A 88 13.36 -30.02 -4.00
N THR A 89 13.36 -30.57 -5.22
CA THR A 89 12.73 -31.87 -5.52
C THR A 89 13.42 -33.01 -4.77
N ASN A 90 14.76 -33.02 -4.74
CA ASN A 90 15.54 -33.99 -3.95
C ASN A 90 15.31 -33.86 -2.44
N ALA A 91 14.97 -32.66 -1.96
CA ALA A 91 14.56 -32.39 -0.59
C ALA A 91 13.06 -32.70 -0.33
N GLY A 92 12.34 -33.25 -1.31
CA GLY A 92 10.96 -33.71 -1.17
C GLY A 92 9.88 -32.71 -1.58
N THR A 93 10.25 -31.55 -2.12
CA THR A 93 9.30 -30.51 -2.55
C THR A 93 9.44 -30.23 -4.04
N LYS A 94 8.43 -30.63 -4.84
CA LYS A 94 8.46 -30.46 -6.29
C LYS A 94 8.09 -29.02 -6.68
N PHE A 95 8.85 -28.45 -7.61
CA PHE A 95 8.53 -27.19 -8.28
C PHE A 95 8.52 -27.39 -9.80
N TYR A 96 7.55 -26.74 -10.45
CA TYR A 96 7.60 -26.43 -11.87
C TYR A 96 8.56 -25.26 -12.08
N ALA A 97 9.33 -25.28 -13.17
CA ALA A 97 10.35 -24.29 -13.45
C ALA A 97 10.19 -23.74 -14.86
N THR A 98 10.35 -22.43 -15.01
CA THR A 98 10.58 -21.78 -16.30
C THR A 98 11.63 -20.69 -16.14
N SER A 99 12.24 -20.27 -17.23
CA SER A 99 13.31 -19.27 -17.20
C SER A 99 13.56 -18.66 -18.56
N THR A 100 14.14 -17.47 -18.56
CA THR A 100 14.83 -16.86 -19.68
C THR A 100 16.35 -16.96 -19.49
N SER A 101 17.12 -16.13 -20.19
CA SER A 101 18.57 -16.06 -20.03
C SER A 101 19.00 -15.48 -18.67
N ASP A 102 18.10 -14.81 -17.94
CA ASP A 102 18.48 -13.99 -16.78
C ASP A 102 17.46 -14.00 -15.63
N THR A 103 16.24 -14.44 -15.86
CA THR A 103 15.22 -14.59 -14.81
C THR A 103 14.60 -15.98 -14.84
N GLY A 104 14.10 -16.43 -13.69
CA GLY A 104 13.43 -17.71 -13.53
C GLY A 104 12.22 -17.62 -12.62
N ILE A 105 11.26 -18.51 -12.83
CA ILE A 105 10.12 -18.70 -11.93
C ILE A 105 10.05 -20.17 -11.53
N LEU A 106 9.98 -20.39 -10.21
CA LEU A 106 9.62 -21.68 -9.64
C LEU A 106 8.21 -21.60 -9.03
N SER A 107 7.38 -22.61 -9.27
CA SER A 107 6.04 -22.69 -8.68
C SER A 107 5.74 -24.11 -8.22
N GLN A 108 5.17 -24.29 -7.02
CA GLN A 108 4.61 -25.59 -6.62
C GLN A 108 3.28 -25.87 -7.34
N PHE A 109 2.67 -24.84 -7.91
CA PHE A 109 1.45 -24.92 -8.69
C PHE A 109 1.75 -25.13 -10.17
N PRO A 110 0.93 -25.90 -10.91
CA PRO A 110 1.14 -26.14 -12.34
C PRO A 110 1.23 -24.84 -13.15
N ILE A 111 2.25 -24.75 -14.00
CA ILE A 111 2.40 -23.69 -15.00
C ILE A 111 1.61 -24.11 -16.25
N SER A 112 0.57 -23.36 -16.60
CA SER A 112 -0.26 -23.63 -17.78
C SER A 112 0.22 -22.88 -19.02
N GLU A 113 0.82 -21.70 -18.84
CA GLU A 113 1.39 -20.89 -19.92
C GLU A 113 2.72 -20.30 -19.45
N SER A 114 3.65 -20.11 -20.38
CA SER A 114 4.88 -19.36 -20.12
C SER A 114 5.28 -18.56 -21.34
N SER A 115 5.78 -17.37 -21.13
CA SER A 115 6.37 -16.53 -22.17
C SER A 115 7.44 -15.64 -21.54
N SER A 116 7.97 -14.71 -22.33
CA SER A 116 8.98 -13.76 -21.90
C SER A 116 8.62 -12.37 -22.40
N LEU A 117 8.88 -11.37 -21.57
CA LEU A 117 8.99 -9.98 -21.99
C LEU A 117 10.47 -9.59 -21.91
N ASN A 118 10.85 -8.44 -22.48
CA ASN A 118 12.20 -7.93 -22.29
C ASN A 118 12.48 -7.81 -20.79
N SER A 119 13.60 -8.37 -20.31
CA SER A 119 13.99 -8.42 -18.90
C SER A 119 13.07 -9.20 -17.94
N MET A 120 12.08 -9.96 -18.45
CA MET A 120 11.14 -10.66 -17.57
C MET A 120 10.76 -12.06 -18.06
N THR A 121 10.65 -12.99 -17.11
CA THR A 121 9.98 -14.28 -17.32
C THR A 121 8.53 -14.16 -16.88
N LYS A 122 7.58 -14.63 -17.69
CA LYS A 122 6.15 -14.65 -17.38
C LYS A 122 5.65 -16.09 -17.33
N THR A 123 4.84 -16.39 -16.33
CA THR A 123 4.02 -17.62 -16.30
C THR A 123 2.58 -17.33 -15.96
N VAL A 124 1.71 -18.25 -16.33
CA VAL A 124 0.39 -18.38 -15.73
C VAL A 124 0.38 -19.65 -14.91
N ILE A 125 0.17 -19.49 -13.60
CA ILE A 125 -0.01 -20.61 -12.68
C ILE A 125 -1.49 -20.78 -12.37
N THR A 126 -1.90 -22.02 -12.08
CA THR A 126 -3.26 -22.31 -11.63
C THR A 126 -3.23 -22.78 -10.18
N VAL A 127 -3.85 -22.00 -9.30
CA VAL A 127 -4.02 -22.31 -7.87
C VAL A 127 -5.50 -22.56 -7.63
N ASP A 128 -5.85 -23.79 -7.24
CA ASP A 128 -7.21 -24.32 -7.24
C ASP A 128 -7.89 -24.15 -8.63
N SER A 129 -8.72 -23.12 -8.79
CA SER A 129 -9.38 -22.74 -10.04
C SER A 129 -9.02 -21.33 -10.51
N THR A 130 -8.17 -20.61 -9.78
CA THR A 130 -7.76 -19.25 -10.11
C THR A 130 -6.45 -19.27 -10.89
N GLN A 131 -6.48 -18.60 -12.04
CA GLN A 131 -5.28 -18.33 -12.83
C GLN A 131 -4.62 -17.04 -12.37
N ILE A 132 -3.30 -17.09 -12.18
CA ILE A 132 -2.48 -15.97 -11.75
C ILE A 132 -1.33 -15.82 -12.74
N ALA A 133 -1.20 -14.64 -13.34
CA ALA A 133 -0.05 -14.30 -14.16
C ALA A 133 1.07 -13.78 -13.25
N THR A 134 2.22 -14.43 -13.27
CA THR A 134 3.37 -14.12 -12.42
C THR A 134 4.57 -13.71 -13.26
N TYR A 135 5.26 -12.65 -12.85
CA TYR A 135 6.36 -12.03 -13.59
C TYR A 135 7.58 -11.90 -12.68
N ALA A 136 8.71 -12.45 -13.11
CA ALA A 136 10.02 -12.23 -12.49
C ALA A 136 10.80 -11.24 -13.35
N ALA A 137 11.16 -10.08 -12.80
CA ALA A 137 11.76 -8.98 -13.54
C ALA A 137 13.13 -8.58 -12.99
N HIS A 138 14.19 -8.74 -13.79
CA HIS A 138 15.51 -8.21 -13.48
C HIS A 138 15.79 -7.06 -14.44
N LEU A 139 15.61 -5.83 -13.95
CA LEU A 139 15.72 -4.65 -14.79
C LEU A 139 17.17 -4.14 -14.86
N ASN A 140 17.44 -3.28 -15.84
CA ASN A 140 18.79 -2.82 -16.16
C ASN A 140 19.53 -2.22 -14.95
N TYR A 141 20.67 -2.81 -14.58
CA TYR A 141 21.53 -2.36 -13.48
C TYR A 141 22.38 -1.13 -13.83
N LYS A 142 22.53 -0.81 -15.13
CA LYS A 142 23.21 0.42 -15.55
C LYS A 142 22.28 1.62 -15.43
N TYR A 143 22.86 2.82 -15.53
CA TYR A 143 22.14 4.08 -15.30
C TYR A 143 21.49 4.10 -13.90
N TYR A 144 22.20 3.58 -12.90
CA TYR A 144 21.75 3.53 -11.51
C TYR A 144 21.79 4.93 -10.87
N ALA A 145 20.78 5.73 -11.18
CA ALA A 145 20.78 7.18 -10.96
C ALA A 145 20.87 7.58 -9.49
N THR A 146 20.53 6.66 -8.57
CA THR A 146 20.59 6.83 -7.11
C THR A 146 22.01 7.12 -6.61
N TYR A 147 23.03 6.78 -7.40
CA TYR A 147 24.43 7.07 -7.06
C TYR A 147 24.83 8.51 -7.33
N LEU A 148 24.13 9.22 -8.21
CA LEU A 148 24.47 10.61 -8.55
C LEU A 148 24.34 11.53 -7.31
N PRO A 149 23.25 11.47 -6.52
CA PRO A 149 23.15 12.19 -5.24
C PRO A 149 24.18 11.75 -4.21
N ARG A 150 24.74 10.54 -4.33
CA ARG A 150 25.77 10.00 -3.42
C ARG A 150 27.19 10.34 -3.87
N GLY A 151 27.36 11.07 -4.97
CA GLY A 151 28.67 11.48 -5.50
C GLY A 151 29.41 10.36 -6.23
N TYR A 152 28.69 9.42 -6.84
CA TYR A 152 29.24 8.36 -7.68
C TYR A 152 28.58 8.36 -9.05
N GLY A 153 29.33 7.95 -10.07
CA GLY A 153 28.77 7.75 -11.41
C GLY A 153 27.73 6.62 -11.41
N ALA A 154 26.75 6.74 -12.31
CA ALA A 154 25.62 5.82 -12.42
C ALA A 154 25.85 4.67 -13.43
N GLY A 155 27.08 4.47 -13.91
CA GLY A 155 27.42 3.37 -14.81
C GLY A 155 26.85 3.47 -16.22
N ASN A 156 26.63 4.69 -16.71
CA ASN A 156 26.04 4.93 -18.01
C ASN A 156 26.96 4.46 -19.14
N ASP A 157 26.36 3.92 -20.21
CA ASP A 157 27.10 3.65 -21.45
C ASP A 157 27.32 4.94 -22.29
N SER A 158 26.50 5.98 -22.07
CA SER A 158 26.60 7.27 -22.76
C SER A 158 25.97 8.42 -21.93
N GLY A 159 26.10 9.67 -22.39
CA GLY A 159 25.53 10.86 -21.74
C GLY A 159 26.44 11.53 -20.69
N GLU A 160 25.92 12.56 -20.01
CA GLU A 160 26.66 13.49 -19.14
C GLU A 160 27.55 12.80 -18.08
N PHE A 161 27.09 11.68 -17.51
CA PHE A 161 27.77 10.98 -16.41
C PHE A 161 28.59 9.76 -16.83
N SER A 162 28.60 9.39 -18.11
CA SER A 162 29.24 8.16 -18.62
C SER A 162 30.74 8.05 -18.32
N GLN A 163 31.46 9.19 -18.35
CA GLN A 163 32.90 9.23 -18.06
C GLN A 163 33.28 8.73 -16.67
N TYR A 164 32.33 8.72 -15.73
CA TYR A 164 32.58 8.31 -14.34
C TYR A 164 32.36 6.81 -14.12
N GLY A 165 31.68 6.09 -15.01
CA GLY A 165 31.30 4.69 -14.76
C GLY A 165 30.59 4.56 -13.41
N PHE A 166 31.05 3.63 -12.56
CA PHE A 166 30.62 3.51 -11.15
C PHE A 166 31.64 4.08 -10.15
N LYS A 167 32.43 5.08 -10.55
CA LYS A 167 33.50 5.66 -9.72
C LYS A 167 33.06 6.95 -9.03
N LYS A 168 33.78 7.31 -7.97
CA LYS A 168 33.58 8.57 -7.24
C LYS A 168 33.70 9.78 -8.18
N MET A 169 32.75 10.69 -8.06
CA MET A 169 32.67 11.94 -8.80
C MET A 169 33.27 13.11 -8.00
N PRO A 170 33.62 14.23 -8.66
CA PRO A 170 34.11 15.43 -7.97
C PRO A 170 33.10 16.03 -6.97
N ALA A 171 31.80 15.89 -7.24
CA ALA A 171 30.72 16.35 -6.38
C ALA A 171 29.43 15.52 -6.61
N PRO A 172 28.56 15.41 -5.60
CA PRO A 172 27.18 14.93 -5.77
C PRO A 172 26.37 15.74 -6.78
N VAL A 173 25.41 15.08 -7.43
CA VAL A 173 24.39 15.71 -8.28
C VAL A 173 23.06 15.63 -7.56
N THR A 174 22.50 16.77 -7.20
CA THR A 174 21.18 16.88 -6.54
C THR A 174 20.11 17.50 -7.43
N ASP A 175 20.44 17.74 -8.70
CA ASP A 175 19.53 18.24 -9.72
C ASP A 175 18.56 17.14 -10.14
N VAL A 176 17.31 17.24 -9.70
CA VAL A 176 16.27 16.23 -9.92
C VAL A 176 15.98 15.98 -11.40
N GLU A 177 16.07 17.00 -12.26
CA GLU A 177 15.80 16.84 -13.69
C GLU A 177 16.89 15.98 -14.35
N LYS A 178 18.16 16.19 -13.96
CA LYS A 178 19.28 15.39 -14.46
C LYS A 178 19.23 13.95 -13.96
N ILE A 179 18.91 13.76 -12.68
CA ILE A 179 18.77 12.41 -12.10
C ILE A 179 17.62 11.67 -12.77
N GLN A 180 16.48 12.35 -12.97
CA GLN A 180 15.32 11.77 -13.62
C GLN A 180 15.60 11.42 -15.09
N LEU A 181 16.29 12.29 -15.83
CA LEU A 181 16.70 12.01 -17.21
C LEU A 181 17.62 10.78 -17.27
N ASN A 182 18.58 10.68 -16.34
CA ASN A 182 19.44 9.51 -16.22
C ASN A 182 18.62 8.23 -15.98
N ASN A 183 17.63 8.31 -15.09
CA ASN A 183 16.75 7.20 -14.79
C ASN A 183 15.89 6.78 -15.99
N MET A 184 15.33 7.74 -16.74
CA MET A 184 14.58 7.46 -17.96
C MET A 184 15.43 6.74 -19.02
N ASN A 185 16.70 7.16 -19.16
CA ASN A 185 17.64 6.55 -20.11
C ASN A 185 18.06 5.12 -19.74
N SER A 186 17.73 4.62 -18.55
CA SER A 186 17.98 3.23 -18.16
C SER A 186 17.15 2.22 -18.96
N GLY A 187 16.03 2.65 -19.53
CA GLY A 187 15.02 1.76 -20.15
C GLY A 187 14.13 1.03 -19.14
N ARG A 188 14.37 1.15 -17.82
CA ARG A 188 13.52 0.51 -16.79
C ARG A 188 12.06 1.02 -16.84
N PRO A 189 11.78 2.33 -16.96
CA PRO A 189 10.40 2.81 -17.05
C PRO A 189 9.65 2.32 -18.29
N GLU A 190 10.35 2.12 -19.42
CA GLU A 190 9.77 1.56 -20.63
C GLU A 190 9.48 0.07 -20.47
N ALA A 191 10.39 -0.71 -19.88
CA ALA A 191 10.17 -2.13 -19.58
C ALA A 191 8.93 -2.32 -18.69
N ILE A 192 8.72 -1.44 -17.71
CA ILE A 192 7.56 -1.48 -16.81
C ILE A 192 6.28 -1.03 -17.52
N THR A 193 6.37 -0.07 -18.43
CA THR A 193 5.23 0.30 -19.30
C THR A 193 4.81 -0.89 -20.17
N ASN A 194 5.76 -1.65 -20.71
CA ASN A 194 5.48 -2.87 -21.48
C ASN A 194 4.86 -3.97 -20.61
N PHE A 195 5.32 -4.14 -19.37
CA PHE A 195 4.68 -5.01 -18.40
C PHE A 195 3.23 -4.59 -18.14
N ILE A 196 2.95 -3.32 -17.86
CA ILE A 196 1.60 -2.82 -17.57
C ILE A 196 0.65 -3.14 -18.73
N ASN A 197 1.10 -2.94 -19.98
CA ASN A 197 0.32 -3.25 -21.17
C ASN A 197 0.00 -4.76 -21.27
N ASP A 198 0.98 -5.63 -21.02
CA ASP A 198 0.77 -7.08 -21.05
C ASP A 198 -0.09 -7.56 -19.86
N ALA A 199 0.09 -6.99 -18.68
CA ALA A 199 -0.69 -7.29 -17.50
C ALA A 199 -2.17 -6.91 -17.70
N ALA A 200 -2.46 -5.80 -18.38
CA ALA A 200 -3.83 -5.43 -18.76
C ALA A 200 -4.50 -6.51 -19.65
N LEU A 201 -3.74 -7.15 -20.54
CA LEU A 201 -4.24 -8.28 -21.35
C LEU A 201 -4.53 -9.52 -20.50
N GLU A 202 -3.74 -9.76 -19.45
CA GLU A 202 -3.98 -10.85 -18.50
C GLU A 202 -5.17 -10.57 -17.59
N GLN A 203 -5.32 -9.33 -17.11
CA GLN A 203 -6.49 -8.88 -16.35
C GLN A 203 -7.78 -9.01 -17.18
N ALA A 204 -7.73 -8.71 -18.48
CA ALA A 204 -8.87 -8.91 -19.39
C ALA A 204 -9.29 -10.40 -19.52
N LYS A 205 -8.39 -11.34 -19.21
CA LYS A 205 -8.69 -12.79 -19.10
C LYS A 205 -9.19 -13.19 -17.70
N GLY A 206 -9.38 -12.23 -16.79
CA GLY A 206 -9.81 -12.46 -15.41
C GLY A 206 -8.73 -13.01 -14.48
N ARG A 207 -7.45 -12.86 -14.87
CA ARG A 207 -6.28 -13.32 -14.10
C ARG A 207 -5.83 -12.26 -13.12
N SER A 208 -5.44 -12.69 -11.93
CA SER A 208 -4.72 -11.83 -10.99
C SER A 208 -3.24 -11.74 -11.38
N ILE A 209 -2.59 -10.64 -11.05
CA ILE A 209 -1.23 -10.35 -11.45
C ILE A 209 -0.31 -10.32 -10.22
N ILE A 210 0.84 -10.97 -10.33
CA ILE A 210 1.97 -10.82 -9.41
C ILE A 210 3.18 -10.40 -10.24
N LEU A 211 3.74 -9.23 -9.97
CA LEU A 211 5.04 -8.83 -10.48
C LEU A 211 6.02 -8.80 -9.32
N GLY A 212 7.23 -9.29 -9.49
CA GLY A 212 8.28 -9.03 -8.53
C GLY A 212 9.65 -9.13 -9.14
N GLY A 213 10.62 -8.57 -8.44
CA GLY A 213 11.98 -8.62 -8.88
C GLY A 213 12.88 -7.50 -8.38
N ASP A 214 14.11 -7.55 -8.86
CA ASP A 214 15.13 -6.53 -8.72
C ASP A 214 14.95 -5.51 -9.84
N PHE A 215 14.42 -4.35 -9.46
CA PHE A 215 14.16 -3.28 -10.41
C PHE A 215 15.38 -2.41 -10.66
N ASN A 216 16.49 -2.57 -9.92
CA ASN A 216 17.62 -1.64 -10.00
C ASN A 216 17.19 -0.16 -9.93
N GLU A 217 16.14 0.12 -9.15
CA GLU A 217 15.55 1.44 -8.96
C GLU A 217 14.81 1.47 -7.62
N PRO A 218 15.00 2.50 -6.77
CA PRO A 218 14.23 2.66 -5.55
C PRO A 218 12.76 2.99 -5.83
N SER A 219 11.95 3.00 -4.78
CA SER A 219 10.54 3.37 -4.92
C SER A 219 10.36 4.88 -4.80
N HIS A 220 9.42 5.43 -5.57
CA HIS A 220 8.93 6.80 -5.37
C HIS A 220 8.37 7.00 -3.95
N LEU A 221 7.99 5.92 -3.26
CA LEU A 221 7.53 5.93 -1.86
C LEU A 221 8.68 5.86 -0.84
N ASP A 222 9.95 5.79 -1.29
CA ASP A 222 11.12 5.63 -0.42
C ASP A 222 12.02 6.88 -0.44
N TRP A 223 12.11 7.57 -1.58
CA TRP A 223 12.86 8.80 -1.76
C TRP A 223 11.97 10.04 -1.59
N THR A 224 11.40 10.16 -0.39
CA THR A 224 10.38 11.15 -0.02
C THR A 224 10.95 12.34 0.75
N ASP A 225 10.16 13.37 1.03
CA ASP A 225 10.62 14.52 1.82
C ASP A 225 11.11 14.09 3.22
N ALA A 226 10.44 13.09 3.82
CA ALA A 226 10.80 12.53 5.12
C ALA A 226 12.17 11.81 5.10
N ALA A 227 12.57 11.25 3.96
CA ALA A 227 13.80 10.48 3.81
C ALA A 227 14.93 11.25 3.10
N LYS A 228 14.70 12.48 2.59
CA LYS A 228 15.65 13.21 1.73
C LYS A 228 17.04 13.47 2.33
N ASN A 229 17.15 13.46 3.66
CA ASN A 229 18.43 13.67 4.38
C ASN A 229 18.99 12.40 5.01
N LEU A 230 18.34 11.26 4.76
CA LEU A 230 18.81 9.95 5.20
C LEU A 230 19.58 9.28 4.05
N PHE A 231 20.38 8.26 4.38
CA PHE A 231 20.97 7.31 3.43
C PHE A 231 21.71 7.98 2.24
N ASP A 232 22.37 9.11 2.54
CA ASP A 232 23.09 9.96 1.58
C ASP A 232 22.25 10.39 0.35
N HIS A 233 20.93 10.53 0.51
CA HIS A 233 20.06 11.13 -0.51
C HIS A 233 20.39 12.61 -0.78
N ASN A 234 21.11 13.29 0.12
CA ASN A 234 21.63 14.65 -0.04
C ASN A 234 20.57 15.70 -0.45
N GLY A 235 19.40 15.61 0.16
CA GLY A 235 18.27 16.52 -0.04
C GLY A 235 17.38 16.16 -1.23
N VAL A 236 17.68 15.10 -1.97
CA VAL A 236 16.91 14.69 -3.14
C VAL A 236 15.63 13.96 -2.73
N VAL A 237 14.51 14.45 -3.25
CA VAL A 237 13.22 13.76 -3.34
C VAL A 237 13.05 13.38 -4.80
N LEU A 238 12.73 12.14 -5.11
CA LEU A 238 12.61 11.70 -6.51
C LEU A 238 11.52 10.65 -6.71
N PRO A 239 10.64 10.80 -7.71
CA PRO A 239 9.54 9.92 -7.93
C PRO A 239 9.92 8.91 -9.00
N TRP A 240 10.71 7.94 -8.57
CA TRP A 240 11.22 6.86 -9.40
C TRP A 240 10.13 6.28 -10.32
N GLU A 241 10.36 6.40 -11.62
CA GLU A 241 9.31 6.28 -12.64
C GLU A 241 8.75 4.87 -12.76
N THR A 242 9.58 3.85 -12.52
CA THR A 242 9.11 2.46 -12.54
C THR A 242 7.98 2.23 -11.54
N THR A 243 8.23 2.53 -10.26
CA THR A 243 7.25 2.26 -9.21
C THR A 243 6.09 3.27 -9.26
N ARG A 244 6.33 4.52 -9.68
CA ARG A 244 5.28 5.52 -9.88
C ARG A 244 4.29 5.11 -10.97
N ARG A 245 4.77 4.55 -12.09
CA ARG A 245 3.93 4.03 -13.18
C ARG A 245 3.11 2.82 -12.74
N LEU A 246 3.70 1.94 -11.94
CA LEU A 246 2.97 0.81 -11.36
C LEU A 246 1.83 1.29 -10.46
N GLU A 247 2.08 2.23 -9.54
CA GLU A 247 1.03 2.79 -8.68
C GLU A 247 -0.06 3.47 -9.52
N ALA A 248 0.31 4.29 -10.51
CA ALA A 248 -0.63 4.94 -11.42
C ALA A 248 -1.49 3.95 -12.24
N ALA A 249 -0.95 2.75 -12.52
CA ALA A 249 -1.66 1.67 -13.19
C ALA A 249 -2.46 0.76 -12.24
N GLY A 250 -2.51 1.09 -10.94
CA GLY A 250 -3.27 0.35 -9.94
C GLY A 250 -2.55 -0.87 -9.36
N PHE A 251 -1.23 -0.96 -9.51
CA PHE A 251 -0.43 -1.98 -8.81
C PHE A 251 -0.08 -1.54 -7.40
N LEU A 252 -0.13 -2.48 -6.47
CA LEU A 252 0.09 -2.28 -5.04
C LEU A 252 1.44 -2.87 -4.64
N ASP A 253 2.33 -2.05 -4.10
CA ASP A 253 3.60 -2.50 -3.48
C ASP A 253 3.27 -3.27 -2.20
N ALA A 254 3.58 -4.57 -2.17
CA ALA A 254 3.26 -5.42 -1.02
C ALA A 254 3.89 -4.89 0.27
N TYR A 255 5.18 -4.53 0.23
CA TYR A 255 5.91 -4.08 1.41
C TYR A 255 5.35 -2.75 1.94
N ARG A 256 5.22 -1.76 1.05
CA ARG A 256 4.78 -0.41 1.42
C ARG A 256 3.28 -0.36 1.77
N SER A 257 2.49 -1.37 1.35
CA SER A 257 1.09 -1.54 1.78
C SER A 257 0.93 -1.87 3.27
N GLN A 258 1.88 -2.58 3.89
CA GLN A 258 1.87 -2.86 5.34
C GLN A 258 2.80 -1.92 6.14
N TYR A 259 3.88 -1.44 5.52
CA TYR A 259 4.90 -0.59 6.15
C TYR A 259 5.07 0.74 5.40
N PRO A 260 4.09 1.66 5.48
CA PRO A 260 4.06 2.87 4.64
C PRO A 260 5.12 3.93 4.98
N ASP A 261 5.78 3.85 6.13
CA ASP A 261 6.77 4.83 6.58
C ASP A 261 8.20 4.43 6.16
N PRO A 262 8.82 5.13 5.19
CA PRO A 262 10.16 4.80 4.70
C PRO A 262 11.29 5.18 5.68
N VAL A 263 11.02 5.98 6.71
CA VAL A 263 12.03 6.36 7.71
C VAL A 263 12.21 5.25 8.74
N THR A 264 11.10 4.74 9.29
CA THR A 264 11.15 3.65 10.28
C THR A 264 11.26 2.28 9.65
N HIS A 265 10.69 2.11 8.45
CA HIS A 265 10.66 0.85 7.69
C HIS A 265 11.23 1.07 6.28
N PRO A 266 12.52 1.38 6.12
CA PRO A 266 13.12 1.58 4.80
C PRO A 266 13.09 0.32 3.92
N GLY A 267 13.11 -0.87 4.52
CA GLY A 267 12.99 -2.14 3.81
C GLY A 267 14.19 -2.46 2.90
N PHE A 268 15.41 -2.07 3.28
CA PHE A 268 16.59 -2.19 2.43
C PHE A 268 16.87 -3.62 1.94
N THR A 269 17.00 -3.77 0.62
CA THR A 269 17.33 -5.04 -0.02
C THR A 269 18.73 -5.03 -0.65
N TRP A 270 19.27 -3.85 -0.96
CA TRP A 270 20.62 -3.69 -1.50
C TRP A 270 21.37 -2.57 -0.75
N PRO A 271 22.67 -2.73 -0.43
CA PRO A 271 23.42 -3.98 -0.38
C PRO A 271 23.11 -4.80 0.89
N SER A 272 23.08 -6.11 0.74
CA SER A 272 23.10 -7.05 1.87
C SER A 272 24.54 -7.32 2.31
N ASP A 273 24.73 -7.57 3.60
CA ASP A 273 25.96 -8.21 4.05
C ASP A 273 26.00 -9.66 3.54
N ASN A 274 27.21 -10.11 3.22
CA ASN A 274 27.52 -11.51 3.00
C ASN A 274 28.88 -11.83 3.65
N PRO A 275 28.91 -12.59 4.76
CA PRO A 275 30.16 -12.89 5.46
C PRO A 275 31.18 -13.69 4.64
N ALA A 276 30.77 -14.34 3.54
CA ALA A 276 31.67 -15.08 2.66
C ALA A 276 32.49 -14.15 1.73
N LYS A 277 32.28 -12.83 1.80
CA LYS A 277 32.86 -11.84 0.89
C LYS A 277 33.51 -10.68 1.64
N PRO A 278 34.61 -10.12 1.14
CA PRO A 278 35.09 -8.84 1.66
C PRO A 278 34.07 -7.74 1.35
N THR A 279 33.97 -6.72 2.21
CA THR A 279 33.01 -5.61 2.02
C THR A 279 33.22 -4.89 0.69
N SER A 280 34.46 -4.83 0.19
CA SER A 280 34.81 -4.23 -1.09
C SER A 280 34.21 -4.94 -2.32
N GLN A 281 33.62 -6.13 -2.16
CA GLN A 281 32.88 -6.85 -3.21
C GLN A 281 31.36 -6.72 -3.04
N LEU A 282 30.89 -6.04 -1.99
CA LEU A 282 29.48 -5.88 -1.64
C LEU A 282 29.05 -4.40 -1.70
N THR A 283 29.89 -3.55 -2.29
CA THR A 283 29.65 -2.12 -2.39
C THR A 283 30.21 -1.59 -3.70
N TRP A 284 29.46 -0.72 -4.37
CA TRP A 284 29.94 -0.03 -5.58
C TRP A 284 30.22 1.46 -5.29
N ALA A 285 29.61 2.01 -4.23
CA ALA A 285 29.88 3.35 -3.70
C ALA A 285 30.50 3.29 -2.28
N PRO A 286 31.79 2.91 -2.14
CA PRO A 286 32.39 2.59 -0.84
C PRO A 286 32.45 3.74 0.17
N ASP A 287 32.30 5.00 -0.24
CA ASP A 287 32.29 6.15 0.66
C ASP A 287 30.88 6.64 1.03
N ALA A 288 29.82 6.02 0.46
CA ALA A 288 28.44 6.42 0.64
C ALA A 288 27.63 5.38 1.44
N ASP A 289 26.53 5.83 2.03
CA ASP A 289 25.40 4.98 2.37
C ASP A 289 24.58 4.73 1.10
N GLU A 290 24.78 3.58 0.46
CA GLU A 290 24.13 3.23 -0.81
C GLU A 290 22.92 2.31 -0.65
N ARG A 291 22.42 2.20 0.57
CA ARG A 291 21.30 1.32 0.86
C ARG A 291 20.03 1.82 0.20
N ASP A 292 19.39 0.94 -0.55
CA ASP A 292 18.09 1.15 -1.18
C ASP A 292 17.27 -0.14 -1.09
N ARG A 293 15.95 0.01 -1.09
CA ARG A 293 15.03 -1.09 -1.41
C ARG A 293 14.85 -1.08 -2.92
N ILE A 294 15.31 -2.13 -3.58
CA ILE A 294 15.21 -2.28 -5.05
C ILE A 294 14.59 -3.61 -5.48
N ASP A 295 14.30 -4.49 -4.51
CA ASP A 295 13.58 -5.73 -4.74
C ASP A 295 12.12 -5.60 -4.27
N TYR A 296 11.18 -6.05 -5.10
CA TYR A 296 9.75 -5.81 -4.89
C TYR A 296 8.87 -7.02 -5.15
N ILE A 297 7.66 -6.96 -4.59
CA ILE A 297 6.51 -7.76 -5.03
C ILE A 297 5.29 -6.81 -5.11
N PHE A 298 4.62 -6.83 -6.26
CA PHE A 298 3.43 -6.05 -6.59
C PHE A 298 2.28 -6.97 -6.98
N THR A 299 1.06 -6.58 -6.62
CA THR A 299 -0.19 -7.17 -7.14
C THR A 299 -1.11 -6.12 -7.70
N ASP A 300 -1.96 -6.46 -8.66
CA ASP A 300 -2.97 -5.52 -9.14
C ASP A 300 -4.06 -5.23 -8.09
N SER A 301 -4.65 -4.03 -8.10
CA SER A 301 -5.69 -3.64 -7.13
C SER A 301 -6.99 -4.44 -7.27
N THR A 302 -7.18 -5.12 -8.40
CA THR A 302 -8.30 -6.02 -8.67
C THR A 302 -7.94 -7.49 -8.47
N SER A 303 -6.81 -7.76 -7.81
CA SER A 303 -6.34 -9.11 -7.57
C SER A 303 -7.28 -9.85 -6.62
N LYS A 304 -7.47 -11.16 -6.86
CA LYS A 304 -8.15 -12.09 -5.94
C LYS A 304 -7.26 -12.50 -4.77
N LEU A 305 -6.07 -11.90 -4.68
CA LEU A 305 -5.06 -12.15 -3.67
C LEU A 305 -5.15 -11.08 -2.59
N SER A 306 -5.38 -11.50 -1.35
CA SER A 306 -5.36 -10.62 -0.20
C SER A 306 -4.02 -10.72 0.51
N LEU A 307 -3.25 -9.64 0.57
CA LEU A 307 -1.99 -9.61 1.29
C LEU A 307 -2.22 -9.78 2.79
N THR A 308 -1.56 -10.77 3.39
CA THR A 308 -1.66 -11.08 4.83
C THR A 308 -0.38 -10.81 5.59
N GLU A 309 0.78 -10.98 4.96
CA GLU A 309 2.09 -10.75 5.57
C GLU A 309 3.09 -10.34 4.48
N THR A 310 4.00 -9.42 4.78
CA THR A 310 5.11 -9.06 3.90
C THR A 310 6.36 -8.73 4.72
N GLY A 311 7.54 -8.85 4.15
CA GLY A 311 8.77 -8.48 4.84
C GLY A 311 10.05 -8.91 4.13
N VAL A 312 11.16 -8.52 4.75
CA VAL A 312 12.52 -8.80 4.28
C VAL A 312 12.95 -10.19 4.72
N VAL A 313 13.64 -10.90 3.84
CA VAL A 313 14.31 -12.17 4.14
C VAL A 313 15.80 -11.99 3.90
N GLY A 314 16.61 -12.13 4.94
CA GLY A 314 18.05 -11.95 4.81
C GLY A 314 18.76 -11.61 6.12
N PRO A 315 20.07 -11.36 6.06
CA PRO A 315 20.89 -11.00 7.21
C PRO A 315 20.36 -9.71 7.84
N ARG A 316 20.46 -9.61 9.17
CA ARG A 316 20.18 -8.37 9.91
C ARG A 316 21.44 -7.47 9.98
N SER A 317 22.21 -7.50 8.90
CA SER A 317 23.36 -6.65 8.64
C SER A 317 23.40 -6.26 7.16
N THR A 318 24.05 -5.13 6.89
CA THR A 318 24.15 -4.48 5.59
C THR A 318 25.53 -3.83 5.46
N ILE A 319 25.80 -3.24 4.30
CA ILE A 319 27.03 -2.51 4.00
C ILE A 319 26.71 -1.01 3.94
N VAL A 320 27.43 -0.22 4.73
CA VAL A 320 27.36 1.24 4.72
C VAL A 320 28.79 1.76 4.70
N ARG A 321 29.14 2.59 3.71
CA ARG A 321 30.48 3.16 3.57
C ARG A 321 31.58 2.10 3.66
N ASN A 322 31.38 1.01 2.93
CA ASN A 322 32.28 -0.16 2.89
C ASN A 322 32.52 -0.83 4.26
N GLN A 323 31.62 -0.63 5.23
CA GLN A 323 31.64 -1.27 6.55
C GLN A 323 30.39 -2.13 6.77
N ARG A 324 30.54 -3.22 7.52
CA ARG A 324 29.40 -4.01 7.99
C ARG A 324 28.70 -3.27 9.12
N VAL A 325 27.40 -3.07 8.96
CA VAL A 325 26.57 -2.38 9.94
C VAL A 325 25.36 -3.25 10.27
N ALA A 326 24.98 -3.32 11.54
CA ALA A 326 23.76 -3.99 11.96
C ALA A 326 22.52 -3.19 11.55
N GLU A 327 21.46 -3.88 11.13
CA GLU A 327 20.19 -3.22 10.83
C GLU A 327 19.52 -2.77 12.13
N THR A 328 19.08 -1.51 12.17
CA THR A 328 18.48 -0.86 13.35
C THR A 328 17.09 -0.29 13.08
N SER A 329 16.58 -0.47 11.86
CA SER A 329 15.22 -0.13 11.47
C SER A 329 14.17 -0.99 12.17
N GLN A 330 12.90 -0.61 12.04
CA GLN A 330 11.75 -1.38 12.51
C GLN A 330 11.24 -2.37 11.45
N ASP A 331 12.01 -2.59 10.38
CA ASP A 331 11.64 -3.48 9.28
C ASP A 331 11.23 -4.87 9.79
N ASN A 332 10.16 -5.41 9.21
CA ASN A 332 9.77 -6.78 9.44
C ASN A 332 10.71 -7.74 8.69
N PHE A 333 11.64 -8.36 9.43
CA PHE A 333 12.43 -9.47 8.92
C PHE A 333 11.71 -10.79 9.21
N ILE A 334 11.13 -11.39 8.18
CA ILE A 334 10.38 -12.65 8.31
C ILE A 334 11.32 -13.82 8.61
N ALA A 335 12.49 -13.84 7.97
CA ALA A 335 13.50 -14.88 8.17
C ALA A 335 14.92 -14.34 7.90
N SER A 336 15.90 -14.93 8.57
CA SER A 336 17.32 -14.60 8.39
C SER A 336 18.16 -15.86 8.30
N PRO A 337 17.97 -16.70 7.26
CA PRO A 337 18.70 -17.96 7.13
C PRO A 337 20.20 -17.69 6.94
N THR A 338 21.02 -18.58 7.49
CA THR A 338 22.48 -18.55 7.37
C THR A 338 23.00 -19.94 7.02
N PRO A 339 24.01 -20.08 6.15
CA PRO A 339 24.73 -19.02 5.42
C PRO A 339 23.86 -18.33 4.35
N TRP A 340 24.27 -17.12 3.92
CA TRP A 340 23.51 -16.28 2.98
C TRP A 340 24.04 -16.38 1.53
N PRO A 341 23.18 -16.59 0.51
CA PRO A 341 23.63 -16.93 -0.85
C PRO A 341 24.07 -15.74 -1.71
N THR A 342 23.57 -14.55 -1.43
CA THR A 342 23.57 -13.41 -2.38
C THR A 342 24.04 -12.12 -1.69
N ASP A 343 24.29 -11.09 -2.48
CA ASP A 343 24.56 -9.72 -2.05
C ASP A 343 23.27 -8.88 -1.95
N HIS A 344 22.10 -9.44 -2.29
CA HIS A 344 20.78 -8.86 -1.99
C HIS A 344 20.13 -9.49 -0.75
N LYS A 345 19.19 -8.78 -0.12
CA LYS A 345 18.14 -9.39 0.73
C LYS A 345 16.93 -9.69 -0.15
N ALA A 346 16.21 -10.76 0.16
CA ALA A 346 14.99 -11.13 -0.54
C ALA A 346 13.76 -10.44 0.06
N VAL A 347 12.65 -10.43 -0.69
CA VAL A 347 11.34 -9.98 -0.21
C VAL A 347 10.37 -11.15 -0.27
N LEU A 348 9.61 -11.36 0.82
CA LEU A 348 8.54 -12.35 0.88
C LEU A 348 7.21 -11.64 1.07
N ALA A 349 6.21 -12.00 0.26
CA ALA A 349 4.83 -11.60 0.42
C ALA A 349 3.92 -12.84 0.48
N VAL A 350 3.04 -12.87 1.48
CA VAL A 350 2.10 -13.96 1.73
C VAL A 350 0.70 -13.47 1.45
N TYR A 351 0.07 -14.08 0.46
CA TYR A 351 -1.29 -13.80 0.05
C TYR A 351 -2.21 -14.94 0.45
N GLN A 352 -3.46 -14.61 0.70
CA GLN A 352 -4.55 -15.58 0.73
C GLN A 352 -5.33 -15.48 -0.58
N LEU A 353 -5.46 -16.62 -1.25
CA LEU A 353 -6.33 -16.77 -2.41
C LEU A 353 -7.74 -17.11 -1.94
N GLY A 354 -8.67 -16.22 -2.20
CA GLY A 354 -10.02 -16.27 -1.68
C GLY A 354 -10.39 -14.96 -0.99
N THR A 355 -11.61 -14.88 -0.48
CA THR A 355 -12.14 -13.67 0.15
C THR A 355 -11.86 -13.65 1.65
N VAL A 356 -11.47 -12.49 2.17
CA VAL A 356 -11.42 -12.27 3.62
C VAL A 356 -12.84 -12.00 4.12
N ASN A 357 -13.23 -12.69 5.20
CA ASN A 357 -14.48 -12.38 5.87
C ASN A 357 -14.38 -10.98 6.48
N THR A 358 -15.36 -10.13 6.18
CA THR A 358 -15.48 -8.82 6.82
C THR A 358 -16.59 -8.83 7.87
N THR A 359 -16.49 -7.91 8.80
CA THR A 359 -17.58 -7.53 9.70
C THR A 359 -17.88 -6.06 9.48
N THR A 360 -19.16 -5.69 9.50
CA THR A 360 -19.59 -4.29 9.42
C THR A 360 -20.25 -3.92 10.74
N ALA A 361 -19.91 -2.74 11.28
CA ALA A 361 -20.57 -2.17 12.44
C ALA A 361 -20.94 -0.72 12.17
N MET A 362 -22.18 -0.33 12.45
CA MET A 362 -22.56 1.09 12.48
C MET A 362 -21.99 1.73 13.76
N THR A 363 -21.42 2.92 13.64
CA THR A 363 -20.77 3.60 14.77
C THR A 363 -21.49 4.87 15.21
N SER A 364 -22.16 5.58 14.31
CA SER A 364 -22.91 6.81 14.63
C SER A 364 -23.93 7.18 13.54
N PRO A 365 -24.94 8.02 13.84
CA PRO A 365 -25.25 8.65 15.13
C PRO A 365 -26.25 7.83 15.95
N GLY A 366 -26.18 7.91 17.28
CA GLY A 366 -27.18 7.29 18.18
C GLY A 366 -28.49 8.07 18.31
N SER A 367 -28.50 9.34 17.89
CA SER A 367 -29.65 10.23 18.00
C SER A 367 -29.61 11.33 16.93
N ALA A 368 -30.77 11.89 16.60
CA ALA A 368 -30.92 13.04 15.70
C ALA A 368 -32.20 13.83 16.00
N PHE A 369 -32.35 15.01 15.40
CA PHE A 369 -33.63 15.70 15.31
C PHE A 369 -34.33 15.43 13.98
N ALA A 370 -35.66 15.41 13.98
CA ALA A 370 -36.44 15.34 12.75
C ALA A 370 -36.15 16.59 11.89
N GLY A 371 -35.80 16.37 10.63
CA GLY A 371 -35.34 17.41 9.71
C GLY A 371 -33.87 17.80 9.88
N GLN A 372 -33.10 17.20 10.78
CA GLN A 372 -31.66 17.43 10.84
C GLN A 372 -30.94 16.60 9.77
N ASN A 373 -29.99 17.22 9.06
CA ASN A 373 -29.04 16.45 8.25
C ASN A 373 -27.94 15.88 9.15
N VAL A 374 -27.74 14.56 9.09
CA VAL A 374 -26.71 13.82 9.84
C VAL A 374 -25.85 12.97 8.90
N ASN A 375 -24.70 12.54 9.41
CA ASN A 375 -23.86 11.55 8.75
C ASN A 375 -24.01 10.18 9.44
N LEU A 376 -24.35 9.15 8.68
CA LEU A 376 -24.36 7.75 9.09
C LEU A 376 -22.96 7.18 8.87
N HIS A 377 -22.36 6.60 9.91
CA HIS A 377 -21.01 6.05 9.88
C HIS A 377 -21.03 4.54 10.08
N ALA A 378 -20.24 3.82 9.28
CA ALA A 378 -20.01 2.39 9.46
C ALA A 378 -18.53 2.04 9.30
N LYS A 379 -18.07 1.07 10.10
CA LYS A 379 -16.72 0.52 10.07
C LYS A 379 -16.73 -0.90 9.53
N VAL A 380 -15.94 -1.16 8.49
CA VAL A 380 -15.62 -2.49 7.97
C VAL A 380 -14.32 -2.98 8.59
N SER A 381 -14.32 -4.20 9.13
CA SER A 381 -13.17 -4.82 9.80
C SER A 381 -12.90 -6.25 9.30
N PRO A 382 -11.65 -6.62 8.95
CA PRO A 382 -10.47 -5.73 8.86
C PRO A 382 -10.70 -4.61 7.83
N ALA A 383 -9.91 -3.54 7.93
CA ALA A 383 -9.98 -2.47 6.93
C ALA A 383 -9.61 -3.06 5.56
N VAL A 384 -10.53 -2.95 4.61
CA VAL A 384 -10.38 -3.44 3.23
C VAL A 384 -10.56 -2.25 2.30
N ARG A 385 -9.83 -2.23 1.18
CA ARG A 385 -9.94 -1.15 0.20
C ARG A 385 -11.07 -1.44 -0.79
N GLY A 386 -11.91 -0.44 -1.02
CA GLY A 386 -12.99 -0.49 -2.01
C GLY A 386 -14.32 -1.03 -1.48
N GLY A 387 -15.32 -1.01 -2.36
CA GLY A 387 -16.72 -1.28 -2.02
C GLY A 387 -17.43 -0.08 -1.39
N SER A 388 -18.70 -0.27 -1.04
CA SER A 388 -19.54 0.73 -0.39
C SER A 388 -20.34 0.10 0.75
N VAL A 389 -20.78 0.94 1.67
CA VAL A 389 -21.79 0.57 2.67
C VAL A 389 -23.11 1.20 2.26
N GLU A 390 -24.12 0.37 2.05
CA GLU A 390 -25.51 0.80 1.96
C GLU A 390 -26.12 0.88 3.35
N PHE A 391 -26.71 2.03 3.68
CA PHE A 391 -27.47 2.25 4.90
C PHE A 391 -28.95 2.21 4.55
N THR A 392 -29.68 1.22 5.05
CA THR A 392 -31.13 1.11 4.87
C THR A 392 -31.85 1.55 6.14
N ILE A 393 -32.80 2.48 6.02
CA ILE A 393 -33.58 3.06 7.11
C ILE A 393 -34.96 2.41 7.15
N ASP A 394 -35.30 1.76 8.26
CA ASP A 394 -36.58 1.06 8.50
C ASP A 394 -36.98 0.06 7.41
N GLY A 395 -35.98 -0.52 6.72
CA GLY A 395 -36.20 -1.42 5.59
C GLY A 395 -36.70 -0.75 4.30
N GLY A 396 -36.71 0.59 4.25
CA GLY A 396 -37.19 1.38 3.12
C GLY A 396 -36.09 2.15 2.40
N ALA A 397 -35.95 3.45 2.69
CA ALA A 397 -35.00 4.33 2.02
C ALA A 397 -33.56 3.88 2.25
N SER A 398 -32.69 4.05 1.25
CA SER A 398 -31.27 3.78 1.40
C SER A 398 -30.38 4.89 0.84
N VAL A 399 -29.20 5.02 1.45
CA VAL A 399 -28.10 5.88 1.03
C VAL A 399 -26.79 5.11 1.08
N THR A 400 -25.81 5.49 0.28
CA THR A 400 -24.53 4.77 0.19
C THR A 400 -23.35 5.67 0.55
N GLY A 401 -22.35 5.09 1.21
CA GLY A 401 -21.06 5.70 1.47
C GLY A 401 -19.93 4.80 0.95
N THR A 402 -18.90 5.38 0.34
CA THR A 402 -17.70 4.62 -0.10
C THR A 402 -16.83 4.27 1.10
N VAL A 403 -16.26 3.06 1.12
CA VAL A 403 -15.33 2.64 2.18
C VAL A 403 -13.94 3.27 1.95
N GLY A 404 -13.47 4.05 2.92
CA GLY A 404 -12.14 4.64 2.96
C GLY A 404 -11.03 3.62 3.23
N THR A 405 -9.78 4.06 3.14
CA THR A 405 -8.58 3.26 3.45
C THR A 405 -8.53 2.85 4.92
N ASP A 406 -9.14 3.66 5.78
CA ASP A 406 -9.37 3.35 7.17
C ASP A 406 -10.52 2.35 7.38
N GLY A 407 -11.20 1.87 6.34
CA GLY A 407 -12.36 0.97 6.46
C GLY A 407 -13.64 1.67 6.90
N VAL A 408 -13.70 3.01 6.89
CA VAL A 408 -14.90 3.75 7.30
C VAL A 408 -15.69 4.20 6.06
N ALA A 409 -17.01 3.99 6.08
CA ALA A 409 -17.93 4.56 5.10
C ALA A 409 -18.86 5.56 5.78
N VAL A 410 -19.10 6.69 5.12
CA VAL A 410 -19.93 7.78 5.63
C VAL A 410 -20.95 8.17 4.57
N ALA A 411 -22.22 8.30 4.96
CA ALA A 411 -23.32 8.73 4.08
C ALA A 411 -24.21 9.76 4.78
N SER A 412 -24.61 10.81 4.07
CA SER A 412 -25.52 11.83 4.59
C SER A 412 -26.97 11.34 4.55
N TYR A 413 -27.75 11.62 5.60
CA TYR A 413 -29.19 11.31 5.65
C TYR A 413 -29.97 12.33 6.49
N THR A 414 -31.26 12.50 6.21
CA THR A 414 -32.18 13.34 7.00
C THR A 414 -33.40 12.52 7.39
N PHE A 415 -33.58 12.28 8.69
CA PHE A 415 -34.80 11.67 9.23
C PHE A 415 -35.94 12.69 9.23
N THR A 416 -37.14 12.33 8.78
CA THR A 416 -38.27 13.27 8.67
C THR A 416 -39.30 13.12 9.77
N THR A 417 -39.26 12.03 10.53
CA THR A 417 -40.21 11.71 11.60
C THR A 417 -39.49 11.47 12.92
N ALA A 418 -40.14 11.78 14.04
CA ALA A 418 -39.63 11.40 15.35
C ALA A 418 -39.99 9.94 15.68
N GLY A 419 -39.13 9.27 16.45
CA GLY A 419 -39.25 7.86 16.80
C GLY A 419 -37.89 7.15 16.78
N ALA A 420 -37.88 5.89 17.18
CA ALA A 420 -36.73 5.02 16.99
C ALA A 420 -36.73 4.53 15.53
N HIS A 421 -35.65 4.84 14.81
CA HIS A 421 -35.42 4.38 13.44
C HIS A 421 -34.35 3.30 13.43
N ASN A 422 -34.59 2.19 12.75
CA ASN A 422 -33.62 1.11 12.63
C ASN A 422 -32.80 1.32 11.36
N VAL A 423 -31.48 1.47 11.53
CA VAL A 423 -30.55 1.60 10.41
C VAL A 423 -29.75 0.32 10.27
N VAL A 424 -29.74 -0.27 9.08
CA VAL A 424 -28.93 -1.45 8.76
C VAL A 424 -27.84 -1.03 7.79
N ALA A 425 -26.58 -1.24 8.17
CA ALA A 425 -25.42 -1.00 7.34
C ALA A 425 -24.98 -2.30 6.66
N ARG A 426 -24.90 -2.31 5.32
CA ARG A 426 -24.48 -3.48 4.53
C ARG A 426 -23.30 -3.12 3.64
N TYR A 427 -22.14 -3.67 3.95
CA TYR A 427 -20.98 -3.59 3.08
C TYR A 427 -21.19 -4.46 1.84
N SER A 428 -20.95 -3.89 0.66
CA SER A 428 -21.13 -4.56 -0.63
C SER A 428 -20.18 -5.73 -0.88
N GLY A 429 -19.09 -5.83 -0.10
CA GLY A 429 -17.91 -6.58 -0.51
C GLY A 429 -17.06 -5.75 -1.48
N ALA A 430 -15.85 -6.22 -1.71
CA ALA A 430 -14.95 -5.76 -2.76
C ALA A 430 -14.11 -6.94 -3.23
N THR A 431 -13.28 -6.73 -4.24
CA THR A 431 -12.36 -7.80 -4.65
C THR A 431 -11.45 -8.18 -3.48
N GLY A 432 -11.40 -9.47 -3.16
CA GLY A 432 -10.66 -9.98 -2.00
C GLY A 432 -11.39 -9.87 -0.66
N ALA A 433 -12.58 -9.26 -0.58
CA ALA A 433 -13.31 -9.05 0.67
C ALA A 433 -14.80 -9.43 0.54
N GLU A 434 -15.27 -10.33 1.41
CA GLU A 434 -16.69 -10.69 1.44
C GLU A 434 -17.57 -9.53 1.88
N SER A 435 -18.81 -9.53 1.37
CA SER A 435 -19.87 -8.65 1.88
C SER A 435 -20.18 -8.96 3.34
N SER A 436 -20.61 -7.97 4.11
CA SER A 436 -21.07 -8.18 5.48
C SER A 436 -22.20 -7.23 5.83
N VAL A 437 -22.96 -7.60 6.86
CA VAL A 437 -24.12 -6.83 7.33
C VAL A 437 -24.00 -6.59 8.82
N ALA A 438 -24.19 -5.35 9.24
CA ALA A 438 -24.27 -4.99 10.63
C ALA A 438 -25.63 -5.40 11.23
N PRO A 439 -25.70 -5.73 12.52
CA PRO A 439 -26.96 -5.73 13.25
C PRO A 439 -27.69 -4.38 13.09
N ALA A 440 -29.02 -4.39 13.16
CA ALA A 440 -29.81 -3.15 13.14
C ALA A 440 -29.38 -2.23 14.30
N PHE A 441 -29.10 -0.99 13.96
CA PHE A 441 -28.64 0.04 14.88
C PHE A 441 -29.76 1.07 15.09
N PRO A 442 -30.22 1.29 16.33
CA PRO A 442 -31.30 2.23 16.60
C PRO A 442 -30.77 3.67 16.61
N VAL A 443 -31.38 4.53 15.80
CA VAL A 443 -31.22 5.99 15.85
C VAL A 443 -32.46 6.59 16.48
N ASN A 444 -32.29 7.24 17.65
CA ASN A 444 -33.40 7.89 18.33
C ASN A 444 -33.63 9.29 17.78
N VAL A 445 -34.72 9.47 17.04
CA VAL A 445 -35.07 10.75 16.43
C VAL A 445 -36.11 11.47 17.28
N THR A 446 -35.85 12.73 17.63
CA THR A 446 -36.77 13.57 18.41
C THR A 446 -37.17 14.82 17.64
N THR A 447 -38.26 15.46 18.03
CA THR A 447 -38.61 16.79 17.50
C THR A 447 -37.79 17.85 18.24
N SER A 448 -37.15 18.76 17.52
CA SER A 448 -36.51 19.94 18.11
C SER A 448 -37.54 20.89 18.72
N SER A 449 -37.09 21.87 19.51
CA SER A 449 -38.01 22.93 19.95
C SER A 449 -38.53 23.70 18.73
N PRO A 450 -39.82 24.10 18.69
CA PRO A 450 -40.35 24.95 17.61
C PRO A 450 -39.66 26.32 17.53
N THR A 451 -38.96 26.73 18.58
CA THR A 451 -38.20 27.99 18.63
C THR A 451 -36.78 27.86 18.09
N ASP A 452 -36.28 26.64 17.89
CA ASP A 452 -34.92 26.43 17.41
C ASP A 452 -34.85 26.66 15.90
N ALA A 453 -33.90 27.48 15.47
CA ALA A 453 -33.66 27.74 14.06
C ALA A 453 -32.95 26.55 13.42
N ARG A 454 -33.46 26.10 12.27
CA ARG A 454 -32.83 25.05 11.48
C ARG A 454 -31.53 25.56 10.87
N THR A 455 -30.50 24.72 10.89
CA THR A 455 -29.21 25.06 10.27
C THR A 455 -28.88 24.14 9.11
N THR A 456 -28.01 24.62 8.22
CA THR A 456 -27.33 23.79 7.23
C THR A 456 -25.83 24.01 7.34
N THR A 457 -25.06 22.94 7.16
CA THR A 457 -23.59 22.99 7.17
C THR A 457 -23.08 22.54 5.82
N THR A 458 -22.16 23.30 5.23
CA THR A 458 -21.43 22.93 4.01
C THR A 458 -19.93 22.89 4.31
N LEU A 459 -19.24 21.92 3.73
CA LEU A 459 -17.78 21.81 3.78
C LEU A 459 -17.25 22.25 2.41
N ASP A 460 -16.29 23.18 2.40
CA ASP A 460 -15.62 23.58 1.17
C ASP A 460 -14.90 22.36 0.54
N PRO A 461 -14.81 22.26 -0.81
CA PRO A 461 -14.20 21.11 -1.46
C PRO A 461 -12.77 20.84 -0.98
N VAL A 462 -12.49 19.59 -0.59
CA VAL A 462 -11.19 19.17 -0.03
C VAL A 462 -10.28 18.55 -1.11
N GLY A 463 -10.83 17.67 -1.96
CA GLY A 463 -10.12 17.08 -3.10
C GLY A 463 -8.86 16.30 -2.71
N THR A 464 -7.73 16.67 -3.33
CA THR A 464 -6.43 16.04 -3.09
C THR A 464 -5.54 16.97 -2.27
N ILE A 465 -4.99 16.47 -1.15
CA ILE A 465 -4.06 17.21 -0.30
C ILE A 465 -2.76 16.41 -0.22
N ALA A 466 -1.64 17.05 -0.53
CA ALA A 466 -0.33 16.41 -0.39
C ALA A 466 -0.10 15.96 1.06
N LYS A 467 0.48 14.78 1.22
CA LYS A 467 0.88 14.24 2.53
C LYS A 467 1.72 15.26 3.29
N ASP A 468 1.44 15.39 4.59
CA ASP A 468 2.10 16.32 5.53
C ASP A 468 2.04 17.81 5.16
N ALA A 469 1.37 18.18 4.06
CA ALA A 469 1.16 19.57 3.70
C ALA A 469 0.14 20.21 4.64
N ALA A 470 0.40 21.48 4.97
CA ALA A 470 -0.57 22.31 5.67
C ALA A 470 -1.84 22.44 4.83
N ALA A 471 -2.97 22.08 5.43
CA ALA A 471 -4.30 22.18 4.86
C ALA A 471 -5.18 23.07 5.72
N THR A 472 -6.15 23.73 5.10
CA THR A 472 -7.22 24.44 5.82
C THR A 472 -8.55 23.87 5.40
N LEU A 473 -9.27 23.25 6.35
CA LEU A 473 -10.66 22.88 6.17
C LEU A 473 -11.53 24.08 6.54
N LYS A 474 -12.58 24.34 5.76
CA LYS A 474 -13.52 25.43 6.00
C LYS A 474 -14.95 24.94 5.88
N ALA A 475 -15.72 25.14 6.93
CA ALA A 475 -17.14 24.85 6.95
C ALA A 475 -17.94 26.16 7.06
N THR A 476 -19.07 26.21 6.36
CA THR A 476 -20.03 27.32 6.42
C THR A 476 -21.35 26.83 7.02
N VAL A 477 -21.91 27.60 7.94
CA VAL A 477 -23.18 27.34 8.62
C VAL A 477 -24.17 28.44 8.28
N ASP A 478 -25.35 28.05 7.81
CA ASP A 478 -26.49 28.94 7.58
C ASP A 478 -27.60 28.66 8.61
N PRO A 479 -28.25 29.67 9.21
CA PRO A 479 -27.96 31.10 9.07
C PRO A 479 -26.59 31.48 9.66
N ALA A 480 -25.95 32.51 9.11
CA ALA A 480 -24.66 32.99 9.61
C ALA A 480 -24.69 33.51 11.06
N THR A 481 -25.88 33.70 11.62
CA THR A 481 -26.14 34.04 13.03
C THR A 481 -26.14 32.84 13.96
N ALA A 482 -26.03 31.61 13.44
CA ALA A 482 -25.98 30.39 14.23
C ALA A 482 -24.78 30.43 15.18
N ILE A 483 -25.06 30.23 16.47
CA ILE A 483 -24.06 30.06 17.51
C ILE A 483 -23.82 28.57 17.72
N GLY A 484 -22.57 28.14 17.85
CA GLY A 484 -22.23 26.73 18.03
C GLY A 484 -20.79 26.45 17.64
N ALA A 485 -20.48 25.17 17.41
CA ALA A 485 -19.15 24.73 17.01
C ALA A 485 -19.23 23.61 15.96
N ILE A 486 -18.21 23.55 15.10
CA ILE A 486 -18.01 22.51 14.10
C ILE A 486 -16.99 21.50 14.62
N GLN A 487 -17.33 20.23 14.57
CA GLN A 487 -16.37 19.13 14.67
C GLN A 487 -15.97 18.66 13.27
N PHE A 488 -14.72 18.90 12.87
CA PHE A 488 -14.17 18.28 11.65
C PHE A 488 -13.73 16.84 11.94
N LYS A 489 -14.07 15.91 11.05
CA LYS A 489 -13.73 14.48 11.19
C LYS A 489 -13.09 13.91 9.92
N LEU A 490 -12.20 12.94 10.11
CA LEU A 490 -11.64 12.06 9.10
C LEU A 490 -12.16 10.64 9.38
N GLY A 491 -12.99 10.11 8.48
CA GLY A 491 -13.84 8.96 8.79
C GLY A 491 -14.71 9.27 10.01
N ASP A 492 -14.58 8.46 11.06
CA ASP A 492 -15.28 8.64 12.34
C ASP A 492 -14.39 9.31 13.42
N THR A 493 -13.17 9.74 13.06
CA THR A 493 -12.20 10.29 14.02
C THR A 493 -12.16 11.82 13.99
N PRO A 494 -12.34 12.52 15.13
CA PRO A 494 -12.11 13.96 15.24
C PRO A 494 -10.69 14.36 14.83
N LEU A 495 -10.55 15.35 13.93
CA LEU A 495 -9.24 15.90 13.53
C LEU A 495 -8.66 16.85 14.58
N SER A 496 -9.52 17.48 15.38
CA SER A 496 -9.17 18.39 16.48
C SER A 496 -10.34 18.44 17.46
N GLY A 497 -10.27 19.29 18.49
CA GLY A 497 -11.46 19.65 19.26
C GLY A 497 -12.46 20.49 18.45
N PRO A 498 -13.69 20.71 18.93
CA PRO A 498 -14.68 21.53 18.23
C PRO A 498 -14.20 22.96 17.99
N VAL A 499 -14.44 23.47 16.77
CA VAL A 499 -14.06 24.81 16.32
C VAL A 499 -15.30 25.72 16.37
N THR A 500 -15.24 26.80 17.16
CA THR A 500 -16.35 27.75 17.27
C THR A 500 -16.70 28.38 15.93
N VAL A 501 -18.00 28.48 15.64
CA VAL A 501 -18.51 29.17 14.45
C VAL A 501 -18.53 30.68 14.72
N LEU A 502 -17.92 31.46 13.83
CA LEU A 502 -17.93 32.92 13.85
C LEU A 502 -18.47 33.43 12.52
N ASN A 503 -19.57 34.20 12.58
CA ASN A 503 -20.27 34.73 11.39
C ASN A 503 -20.57 33.64 10.35
N GLY A 504 -21.05 32.48 10.81
CA GLY A 504 -21.35 31.33 9.96
C GLY A 504 -20.14 30.58 9.41
N ILE A 505 -18.91 30.84 9.88
CA ILE A 505 -17.72 30.18 9.36
C ILE A 505 -16.92 29.53 10.49
N ALA A 506 -16.43 28.32 10.25
CA ALA A 506 -15.41 27.66 11.06
C ALA A 506 -14.25 27.20 10.16
N THR A 507 -13.01 27.43 10.58
CA THR A 507 -11.80 27.01 9.85
C THR A 507 -10.87 26.21 10.74
N LEU A 508 -10.29 25.15 10.19
CA LEU A 508 -9.32 24.30 10.87
C LEU A 508 -8.04 24.18 10.02
N ALA A 509 -6.93 24.67 10.56
CA ALA A 509 -5.61 24.33 10.04
C ALA A 509 -5.23 22.91 10.51
N THR A 510 -4.86 22.04 9.58
CA THR A 510 -4.53 20.63 9.85
C THR A 510 -3.47 20.13 8.86
N MET A 511 -3.02 18.90 9.07
CA MET A 511 -2.13 18.16 8.17
C MET A 511 -2.53 16.67 8.18
N PHE A 512 -2.26 15.96 7.10
CA PHE A 512 -2.62 14.56 6.96
C PHE A 512 -1.37 13.71 6.73
N ALA A 513 -1.03 12.90 7.73
CA ALA A 513 0.18 12.07 7.70
C ALA A 513 -0.05 10.69 7.07
N ALA A 514 -1.28 10.19 7.06
CA ALA A 514 -1.61 8.90 6.44
C ALA A 514 -2.02 9.09 4.98
N SER A 515 -1.36 8.40 4.05
CA SER A 515 -1.79 8.35 2.65
C SER A 515 -2.99 7.43 2.49
N GLY A 516 -3.80 7.71 1.46
CA GLY A 516 -5.00 6.94 1.15
C GLY A 516 -6.19 7.83 0.81
N THR A 517 -7.33 7.17 0.64
CA THR A 517 -8.61 7.82 0.41
C THR A 517 -9.45 7.74 1.67
N PHE A 518 -9.98 8.87 2.12
CA PHE A 518 -10.76 9.01 3.35
C PHE A 518 -12.02 9.83 3.09
N SER A 519 -12.99 9.71 3.99
CA SER A 519 -14.13 10.64 4.04
C SER A 519 -13.84 11.77 5.02
N VAL A 520 -14.10 13.02 4.63
CA VAL A 520 -14.00 14.19 5.51
C VAL A 520 -15.38 14.82 5.65
N THR A 521 -15.73 15.15 6.89
CA THR A 521 -17.02 15.78 7.23
C THR A 521 -16.84 16.92 8.22
N ALA A 522 -17.82 17.82 8.24
CA ALA A 522 -17.98 18.87 9.25
C ALA A 522 -19.36 18.72 9.91
N GLU A 523 -19.39 18.50 11.22
CA GLU A 523 -20.62 18.32 12.01
C GLU A 523 -20.80 19.52 12.96
N PHE A 524 -21.85 20.29 12.74
CA PHE A 524 -22.23 21.44 13.56
C PHE A 524 -23.08 21.00 14.76
N VAL A 525 -22.63 21.39 15.95
CA VAL A 525 -23.39 21.31 17.19
C VAL A 525 -23.92 22.70 17.51
N GLY A 526 -25.24 22.85 17.45
CA GLY A 526 -25.97 24.08 17.70
C GLY A 526 -25.91 24.47 19.17
N GLY A 527 -25.61 25.75 19.41
CA GLY A 527 -25.87 26.38 20.69
C GLY A 527 -27.37 26.60 20.89
N ASN A 528 -27.74 27.15 22.05
CA ASN A 528 -29.14 27.36 22.41
C ASN A 528 -29.92 28.12 21.33
N GLY A 529 -31.03 27.56 20.87
CA GLY A 529 -31.87 28.14 19.81
C GLY A 529 -31.49 27.74 18.39
N PHE A 530 -30.55 26.81 18.19
CA PHE A 530 -30.18 26.29 16.87
C PHE A 530 -30.14 24.76 16.86
N ILE A 531 -30.61 24.18 15.76
CA ILE A 531 -30.58 22.73 15.53
C ILE A 531 -29.22 22.38 14.92
N ASP A 532 -28.63 21.27 15.37
CA ASP A 532 -27.44 20.66 14.76
C ASP A 532 -27.60 20.42 13.25
N SER A 533 -26.49 20.33 12.52
CA SER A 533 -26.48 19.91 11.12
C SER A 533 -25.12 19.33 10.72
N ALA A 534 -25.05 18.61 9.61
CA ALA A 534 -23.81 18.05 9.11
C ALA A 534 -23.61 18.37 7.62
N SER A 535 -22.36 18.51 7.19
CA SER A 535 -22.01 18.55 5.78
C SER A 535 -22.16 17.18 5.14
N ALA A 536 -22.45 17.16 3.84
CA ALA A 536 -22.23 15.94 3.06
C ALA A 536 -20.76 15.50 3.14
N PRO A 537 -20.48 14.18 3.12
CA PRO A 537 -19.11 13.68 3.10
C PRO A 537 -18.38 14.09 1.82
N GLN A 538 -17.15 14.57 1.98
CA GLN A 538 -16.23 14.86 0.87
C GLN A 538 -15.14 13.79 0.83
N THR A 539 -14.79 13.31 -0.35
CA THR A 539 -13.64 12.42 -0.51
C THR A 539 -12.36 13.24 -0.41
N LEU A 540 -11.48 12.85 0.52
CA LEU A 540 -10.11 13.33 0.60
C LEU A 540 -9.20 12.24 0.04
N THR A 541 -8.37 12.62 -0.93
CA THR A 541 -7.21 11.81 -1.33
C THR A 541 -5.97 12.44 -0.75
N VAL A 542 -5.24 11.68 0.06
CA VAL A 542 -3.87 12.01 0.46
C VAL A 542 -2.96 11.12 -0.37
N PRO A 543 -2.36 11.63 -1.45
CA PRO A 543 -1.44 10.85 -2.26
C PRO A 543 -0.28 10.35 -1.41
N GLY A 544 0.46 9.37 -1.94
CA GLY A 544 1.86 9.23 -1.55
C GLY A 544 2.63 10.53 -1.81
N ASP A 545 3.88 10.59 -1.41
CA ASP A 545 4.68 11.79 -1.62
C ASP A 545 4.72 12.18 -3.12
N PRO A 546 4.49 13.46 -3.47
CA PRO A 546 4.31 13.90 -4.86
C PRO A 546 5.61 13.85 -5.67
N ASP A 547 5.41 13.72 -6.98
CA ASP A 547 6.39 13.66 -8.05
C ASP A 547 7.07 15.03 -8.33
N PRO A 548 8.38 15.23 -8.07
CA PRO A 548 9.06 16.49 -8.40
C PRO A 548 9.33 16.76 -9.90
N GLY A 549 8.73 16.02 -10.84
CA GLY A 549 9.14 16.00 -12.24
C GLY A 549 8.30 16.75 -13.28
N ASN A 550 7.32 17.61 -12.94
CA ASN A 550 6.53 18.28 -13.99
C ASN A 550 6.29 19.79 -13.76
N SER A 551 7.30 20.58 -14.14
CA SER A 551 7.13 21.99 -14.49
C SER A 551 7.80 22.28 -15.84
N GLY A 552 7.11 21.96 -16.93
CA GLY A 552 7.53 22.30 -18.29
C GLY A 552 6.32 22.47 -19.22
N GLY A 553 6.00 23.72 -19.55
CA GLY A 553 4.77 24.11 -20.23
C GLY A 553 4.53 23.48 -21.61
N SER A 554 3.25 23.27 -21.89
CA SER A 554 2.71 23.04 -23.22
C SER A 554 3.14 24.15 -24.17
N VAL A 555 4.07 23.84 -25.08
CA VAL A 555 4.24 24.61 -26.32
C VAL A 555 3.43 23.87 -27.38
N GLY A 556 2.24 24.40 -27.65
CA GLY A 556 1.37 23.91 -28.70
C GLY A 556 2.10 23.96 -30.05
N ASN A 557 2.24 22.79 -30.67
CA ASN A 557 2.68 22.67 -32.04
C ASN A 557 1.57 23.17 -32.98
N VAL A 558 1.60 24.45 -33.31
CA VAL A 558 0.90 25.04 -34.46
C VAL A 558 1.95 25.58 -35.43
N GLY A 559 2.45 24.70 -36.28
CA GLY A 559 3.47 25.01 -37.28
C GLY A 559 3.31 24.18 -38.55
N SER A 560 2.18 24.31 -39.23
CA SER A 560 2.06 24.05 -40.67
C SER A 560 1.09 25.06 -41.27
N LEU A 561 1.61 26.23 -41.60
CA LEU A 561 1.17 27.13 -42.67
C LEU A 561 2.17 28.30 -42.69
N PHE A 562 2.51 28.79 -43.88
CA PHE A 562 3.61 29.73 -44.21
C PHE A 562 4.98 29.04 -44.23
N GLY A 563 5.63 28.78 -45.36
CA GLY A 563 5.67 29.55 -46.61
C GLY A 563 7.10 30.03 -46.79
N ASN A 564 7.89 29.29 -47.59
CA ASN A 564 9.22 29.68 -48.08
C ASN A 564 9.26 31.15 -48.48
N ILE A 565 10.19 31.93 -47.92
CA ILE A 565 10.65 33.19 -48.50
C ILE A 565 12.07 33.50 -47.98
N PHE A 566 13.04 33.38 -48.91
CA PHE A 566 14.46 33.80 -48.90
C PHE A 566 15.38 33.20 -47.81
N GLY A 567 16.58 32.71 -48.09
CA GLY A 567 17.46 32.88 -49.25
C GLY A 567 18.86 33.30 -48.77
N SER A 568 19.88 32.62 -49.30
CA SER A 568 21.35 32.71 -49.09
C SER A 568 21.93 32.15 -47.80
#